data_AF-A0A972VDW5-F1
#
_entry.id   AF-A0A972VDW5-F1
#
_cell.length_a   1.000
_cell.length_b   1.000
_cell.length_c   1.000
_cell.angle_alpha   90.00
_cell.angle_beta   90.00
_cell.angle_gamma   90.00
#
_symmetry.space_group_name_H-M   'P 1'
#
loop_
_entity.id
_entity.type
_entity.pdbx_description
1 polymer ?
#
loop_
_entity_poly.entity_id
_entity_poly.type
_entity_poly.pdbx_seq_one_letter_code
_entity_poly.pdbx_strand_id
1 'polypeptide(L)'
;MIAADNKMFVVTDEGALYCFGSQRATPKKYKTGLQPLRTATDSWRRDVEQILRATGKSSGYALVWGIGTGRLIEELATQTRMHIIAVDTDTKKVETLRRRLDLAGLYGNRVVVHAASPAEFEFPAYLADLIVSEDLQAAGISRGVVCVRNMFDSLRPYGAVACLSIPRSKTKDFAKWVHQADLENAEIEQVGTLTLLRRAGALPGTSDYTGQWSSPDALVKAPLGVLWFDDSVRQFKRSPQPKIVDGVMISQPKAWLTTERPYFLEKPSFADVYTGRVLSEKEAQSALKTLPERDTTVQTPQYRPPGVDKDNVWAERINPVTGLKEPRLLPKSYGCEPGVDYGHMITMRSGTGAFYDKRFESGLINISGIRTGCTNSIIPANGILNVPYFYEGCTCGYPLALGLGMVHMPEAYEQWMAWGDTEFKGRIARLGINFGAPGDRMTDSGMLWLDYPSVGGPSPSVSLDVSPKSSASYYHHSLWSKGGDGMPWVTASGMTGAERISVELVPVAYAGADANDIVPYTVRLHFAEPEQVRPGERVFGISIQGKEVLSDFDVVKAAGGRMRGVVKEFKGIKVGRTLDLEITAKSGASILSGIEVLLETP
;
A
#
# COMPACT_ATOMS: atom_id res chain seq x y z
N MET A 1 15.21 -1.65 31.09
CA MET A 1 16.26 -2.34 31.89
C MET A 1 16.29 -3.80 31.48
N ILE A 2 17.46 -4.43 31.42
CA ILE A 2 17.63 -5.85 31.06
C ILE A 2 18.51 -6.51 32.11
N ALA A 3 18.13 -7.69 32.60
CA ALA A 3 18.97 -8.51 33.47
C ALA A 3 19.56 -9.67 32.67
N ALA A 4 20.90 -9.75 32.59
CA ALA A 4 21.62 -10.79 31.85
C ALA A 4 23.03 -10.96 32.42
N ASP A 5 23.60 -12.16 32.34
CA ASP A 5 24.99 -12.45 32.78
C ASP A 5 25.30 -11.96 34.22
N ASN A 6 24.34 -12.18 35.13
CA ASN A 6 24.35 -11.71 36.53
C ASN A 6 24.58 -10.19 36.69
N LYS A 7 24.19 -9.42 35.68
CA LYS A 7 24.30 -7.95 35.65
C LYS A 7 22.95 -7.32 35.29
N MET A 8 22.79 -6.08 35.70
CA MET A 8 21.64 -5.23 35.34
C MET A 8 22.12 -4.15 34.37
N PHE A 9 21.53 -4.14 33.18
CA PHE A 9 21.78 -3.16 32.14
C PHE A 9 20.67 -2.10 32.16
N VAL A 10 21.06 -0.84 32.26
CA VAL A 10 20.14 0.30 32.31
C VAL A 10 20.51 1.27 31.19
N VAL A 11 19.54 1.63 30.37
CA VAL A 11 19.65 2.73 29.41
C VAL A 11 18.90 3.90 30.01
N THR A 12 19.51 5.08 30.06
CA THR A 12 18.84 6.31 30.51
C THR A 12 18.26 7.08 29.33
N ASP A 13 17.37 8.02 29.62
CA ASP A 13 16.75 8.89 28.61
C ASP A 13 17.79 9.76 27.88
N GLU A 14 18.94 10.05 28.53
CA GLU A 14 20.08 10.73 27.90
C GLU A 14 20.95 9.79 27.04
N GLY A 15 20.55 8.53 26.85
CA GLY A 15 21.21 7.55 25.98
C GLY A 15 22.42 6.84 26.60
N ALA A 16 22.65 6.97 27.91
CA ALA A 16 23.77 6.31 28.57
C ALA A 16 23.43 4.85 28.92
N LEU A 17 24.32 3.92 28.56
CA LEU A 17 24.23 2.50 28.93
C LEU A 17 25.08 2.22 30.17
N TYR A 18 24.44 1.84 31.25
CA TYR A 18 25.05 1.42 32.50
C TYR A 18 24.98 -0.09 32.66
N CYS A 19 26.00 -0.67 33.28
CA CYS A 19 26.07 -2.08 33.63
C CYS A 19 26.40 -2.21 35.12
N PHE A 20 25.46 -2.72 35.89
CA PHE A 20 25.58 -2.93 37.33
C PHE A 20 25.84 -4.40 37.60
N GLY A 21 26.91 -4.71 38.34
CA GLY A 21 27.19 -6.05 38.85
C GLY A 21 26.88 -6.16 40.34
N SER A 22 26.92 -7.38 40.87
CA SER A 22 26.69 -7.67 42.29
C SER A 22 27.79 -7.14 43.22
N GLN A 23 28.99 -6.87 42.69
CA GLN A 23 30.12 -6.37 43.47
C GLN A 23 30.32 -4.87 43.26
N ARG A 24 30.71 -4.18 44.34
CA ARG A 24 31.12 -2.78 44.29
C ARG A 24 32.45 -2.68 43.55
N ALA A 25 32.46 -2.00 42.41
CA ALA A 25 33.65 -1.75 41.61
C ALA A 25 33.69 -0.29 41.15
N THR A 26 34.89 0.21 40.84
CA THR A 26 35.04 1.50 40.15
C THR A 26 34.47 1.36 38.74
N PRO A 27 33.47 2.19 38.33
CA PRO A 27 32.85 2.05 37.01
C PRO A 27 33.89 2.23 35.90
N LYS A 28 34.04 1.22 35.04
CA LYS A 28 34.82 1.35 33.81
C LYS A 28 34.00 2.14 32.79
N LYS A 29 34.42 3.37 32.50
CA LYS A 29 33.79 4.22 31.49
C LYS A 29 34.37 3.92 30.12
N TYR A 30 33.53 3.44 29.20
CA TYR A 30 33.88 3.31 27.80
C TYR A 30 33.46 4.60 27.09
N LYS A 31 34.42 5.34 26.54
CA LYS A 31 34.11 6.45 25.63
C LYS A 31 33.68 5.86 24.30
N THR A 32 32.67 6.43 23.67
CA THR A 32 32.35 6.15 22.28
C THR A 32 33.58 6.54 21.45
N GLY A 33 34.21 5.58 20.79
CA GLY A 33 35.41 5.78 19.99
C GLY A 33 35.10 6.40 18.63
N LEU A 34 34.17 7.38 18.59
CA LEU A 34 33.74 7.97 17.33
C LEU A 34 34.90 8.70 16.65
N GLN A 35 35.07 8.43 15.38
CA GLN A 35 36.08 9.03 14.51
C GLN A 35 35.36 9.79 13.41
N PRO A 36 35.43 11.13 13.38
CA PRO A 36 34.82 11.91 12.31
C PRO A 36 35.29 11.42 10.94
N LEU A 37 34.39 11.53 9.95
CA LEU A 37 34.76 11.23 8.57
C LEU A 37 35.98 12.06 8.16
N ARG A 38 36.91 11.42 7.47
CA ARG A 38 38.14 12.07 7.03
C ARG A 38 37.81 13.09 5.94
N THR A 39 38.18 14.34 6.16
CA THR A 39 38.22 15.33 5.09
C THR A 39 39.35 14.98 4.13
N ALA A 40 39.01 14.58 2.90
CA ALA A 40 39.97 14.33 1.84
C ALA A 40 39.99 15.48 0.83
N THR A 41 41.12 15.67 0.15
CA THR A 41 41.27 16.63 -0.96
C THR A 41 40.93 16.01 -2.32
N ASP A 42 40.09 14.97 -2.33
CA ASP A 42 39.65 14.29 -3.55
C ASP A 42 38.62 15.11 -4.33
N SER A 43 38.25 14.66 -5.53
CA SER A 43 37.27 15.37 -6.37
C SER A 43 35.87 15.33 -5.78
N TRP A 44 35.53 14.27 -5.03
CA TRP A 44 34.19 14.02 -4.50
C TRP A 44 33.59 15.18 -3.74
N ARG A 45 34.41 15.92 -2.98
CA ARG A 45 33.95 17.13 -2.30
C ARG A 45 33.39 18.15 -3.29
N ARG A 46 34.14 18.46 -4.35
CA ARG A 46 33.73 19.39 -5.43
C ARG A 46 32.59 18.82 -6.27
N ASP A 47 32.58 17.52 -6.50
CA ASP A 47 31.55 16.84 -7.27
C ASP A 47 30.20 16.93 -6.55
N VAL A 48 30.17 16.70 -5.22
CA VAL A 48 28.96 16.94 -4.40
C VAL A 48 28.57 18.40 -4.44
N GLU A 49 29.48 19.36 -4.25
CA GLU A 49 29.13 20.78 -4.36
C GLU A 49 28.52 21.13 -5.73
N GLN A 50 29.01 20.52 -6.83
CA GLN A 50 28.43 20.69 -8.16
C GLN A 50 27.03 20.10 -8.26
N ILE A 51 26.80 18.91 -7.70
CA ILE A 51 25.47 18.28 -7.60
C ILE A 51 24.51 19.18 -6.82
N LEU A 52 24.93 19.69 -5.65
CA LEU A 52 24.09 20.56 -4.82
C LEU A 52 23.76 21.88 -5.53
N ARG A 53 24.72 22.47 -6.26
CA ARG A 53 24.47 23.67 -7.08
C ARG A 53 23.51 23.41 -8.25
N ALA A 54 23.65 22.28 -8.94
CA ALA A 54 22.80 21.94 -10.09
C ALA A 54 21.38 21.52 -9.69
N THR A 55 21.22 20.95 -8.50
CA THR A 55 19.94 20.37 -8.06
C THR A 55 19.19 21.22 -7.04
N GLY A 56 19.92 22.05 -6.25
CA GLY A 56 19.37 22.78 -5.12
C GLY A 56 18.99 21.91 -3.91
N LYS A 57 19.24 20.60 -3.95
CA LYS A 57 18.77 19.66 -2.93
C LYS A 57 19.81 19.54 -1.81
N SER A 58 19.44 19.88 -0.57
CA SER A 58 20.35 19.83 0.59
C SER A 58 19.76 19.21 1.87
N SER A 59 18.51 18.76 1.82
CA SER A 59 17.82 18.02 2.89
C SER A 59 16.83 17.03 2.27
N GLY A 60 16.17 16.21 3.10
CA GLY A 60 15.28 15.14 2.63
C GLY A 60 16.01 13.80 2.49
N TYR A 61 15.60 12.98 1.53
CA TYR A 61 16.25 11.68 1.28
C TYR A 61 17.10 11.69 0.02
N ALA A 62 18.29 11.09 0.12
CA ALA A 62 19.16 10.80 -1.01
C ALA A 62 19.33 9.29 -1.19
N LEU A 63 19.08 8.79 -2.39
CA LEU A 63 19.40 7.41 -2.76
C LEU A 63 20.72 7.38 -3.52
N VAL A 64 21.59 6.45 -3.16
CA VAL A 64 22.87 6.24 -3.85
C VAL A 64 22.89 4.84 -4.46
N TRP A 65 22.75 4.79 -5.77
CA TRP A 65 22.67 3.54 -6.53
C TRP A 65 24.05 3.18 -7.04
N GLY A 66 24.61 2.07 -6.58
CA GLY A 66 25.98 1.67 -6.94
C GLY A 66 27.03 2.47 -6.16
N ILE A 67 27.81 1.75 -5.37
CA ILE A 67 28.87 2.24 -4.51
C ILE A 67 30.22 1.94 -5.18
N GLY A 68 31.04 2.97 -5.35
CA GLY A 68 32.44 2.84 -5.73
C GLY A 68 33.30 2.72 -4.47
N THR A 69 33.83 3.85 -4.01
CA THR A 69 34.65 3.95 -2.80
C THR A 69 33.85 4.35 -1.57
N GLY A 70 32.62 4.84 -1.73
CA GLY A 70 31.77 5.37 -0.67
C GLY A 70 32.02 6.84 -0.31
N ARG A 71 32.93 7.51 -1.03
CA ARG A 71 33.30 8.91 -0.77
C ARG A 71 32.21 9.91 -1.12
N LEU A 72 31.40 9.67 -2.14
CA LEU A 72 30.21 10.47 -2.46
C LEU A 72 29.22 10.45 -1.29
N ILE A 73 29.00 9.27 -0.69
CA ILE A 73 28.12 9.11 0.47
C ILE A 73 28.65 9.87 1.69
N GLU A 74 29.95 9.77 1.95
CA GLU A 74 30.61 10.50 3.03
C GLU A 74 30.53 12.03 2.85
N GLU A 75 30.72 12.52 1.63
CA GLU A 75 30.62 13.95 1.29
C GLU A 75 29.17 14.44 1.34
N LEU A 76 28.20 13.67 0.86
CA LEU A 76 26.77 13.99 1.03
C LEU A 76 26.40 14.07 2.52
N ALA A 77 26.88 13.14 3.34
CA ALA A 77 26.62 13.16 4.78
C ALA A 77 27.24 14.37 5.48
N THR A 78 28.37 14.87 4.97
CA THR A 78 29.11 16.01 5.52
C THR A 78 28.54 17.36 5.07
N GLN A 79 28.12 17.47 3.80
CA GLN A 79 27.72 18.73 3.18
C GLN A 79 26.21 18.99 3.21
N THR A 80 25.41 18.00 3.59
CA THR A 80 23.94 18.09 3.54
C THR A 80 23.28 17.64 4.84
N ARG A 81 21.99 17.93 4.94
CA ARG A 81 21.09 17.41 5.97
C ARG A 81 20.25 16.22 5.45
N MET A 82 20.66 15.56 4.37
CA MET A 82 19.91 14.44 3.79
C MET A 82 20.09 13.13 4.54
N HIS A 83 19.02 12.36 4.72
CA HIS A 83 19.12 10.95 5.08
C HIS A 83 19.53 10.14 3.84
N ILE A 84 20.59 9.34 3.94
CA ILE A 84 21.20 8.70 2.78
C ILE A 84 20.97 7.19 2.83
N ILE A 85 20.47 6.63 1.73
CA ILE A 85 20.27 5.19 1.56
C ILE A 85 21.12 4.76 0.37
N ALA A 86 22.17 4.00 0.63
CA ALA A 86 23.06 3.47 -0.39
C ALA A 86 22.81 1.98 -0.64
N VAL A 87 22.90 1.53 -1.88
CA VAL A 87 22.67 0.13 -2.25
C VAL A 87 23.75 -0.32 -3.23
N ASP A 88 24.34 -1.49 -2.97
CA ASP A 88 25.28 -2.15 -3.88
C ASP A 88 25.22 -3.67 -3.74
N THR A 89 25.59 -4.40 -4.79
CA THR A 89 25.64 -5.87 -4.79
C THR A 89 26.87 -6.42 -4.07
N ASP A 90 27.97 -5.67 -4.05
CA ASP A 90 29.23 -6.08 -3.45
C ASP A 90 29.18 -5.94 -1.92
N THR A 91 29.01 -7.08 -1.25
CA THR A 91 28.94 -7.17 0.21
C THR A 91 30.19 -6.65 0.89
N LYS A 92 31.37 -6.74 0.27
CA LYS A 92 32.63 -6.24 0.85
C LYS A 92 32.67 -4.71 0.83
N LYS A 93 32.24 -4.07 -0.26
CA LYS A 93 32.11 -2.61 -0.32
C LYS A 93 31.12 -2.12 0.73
N VAL A 94 29.96 -2.77 0.81
CA VAL A 94 28.91 -2.46 1.79
C VAL A 94 29.43 -2.56 3.22
N GLU A 95 30.04 -3.69 3.60
CA GLU A 95 30.58 -3.87 4.94
C GLU A 95 31.69 -2.87 5.29
N THR A 96 32.57 -2.58 4.33
CA THR A 96 33.65 -1.60 4.51
C THR A 96 33.10 -0.21 4.78
N LEU A 97 32.11 0.23 3.98
CA LEU A 97 31.48 1.53 4.15
C LEU A 97 30.67 1.59 5.46
N ARG A 98 29.90 0.55 5.78
CA ARG A 98 29.17 0.44 7.06
C ARG A 98 30.09 0.66 8.26
N ARG A 99 31.24 -0.01 8.30
CA ARG A 99 32.22 0.14 9.40
C ARG A 99 32.76 1.56 9.52
N ARG A 100 33.08 2.22 8.40
CA ARG A 100 33.55 3.62 8.43
C ARG A 100 32.47 4.59 8.91
N LEU A 101 31.23 4.41 8.45
CA LEU A 101 30.09 5.24 8.85
C LEU A 101 29.69 5.00 10.32
N ASP A 102 29.79 3.76 10.80
CA ASP A 102 29.55 3.40 12.20
C ASP A 102 30.59 4.02 13.12
N LEU A 103 31.89 3.92 12.75
CA LEU A 103 32.96 4.64 13.45
C LEU A 103 32.72 6.16 13.46
N ALA A 104 32.10 6.73 12.43
CA ALA A 104 31.72 8.14 12.40
C ALA A 104 30.40 8.47 13.12
N GLY A 105 29.68 7.47 13.66
CA GLY A 105 28.40 7.66 14.34
C GLY A 105 27.24 8.01 13.41
N LEU A 106 27.41 7.79 12.09
CA LEU A 106 26.44 8.14 11.05
C LEU A 106 25.57 6.96 10.63
N TYR A 107 26.07 5.73 10.77
CA TYR A 107 25.35 4.53 10.35
C TYR A 107 24.11 4.28 11.21
N GLY A 108 22.98 3.97 10.58
CA GLY A 108 21.69 3.71 11.26
C GLY A 108 20.91 4.96 11.68
N ASN A 109 21.55 6.13 11.75
CA ASN A 109 20.88 7.40 12.09
C ASN A 109 20.74 8.32 10.87
N ARG A 110 21.83 8.49 10.11
CA ARG A 110 21.92 9.42 8.97
C ARG A 110 22.16 8.71 7.65
N VAL A 111 22.86 7.58 7.69
CA VAL A 111 23.21 6.79 6.50
C VAL A 111 22.90 5.33 6.76
N VAL A 112 22.24 4.67 5.81
CA VAL A 112 22.09 3.22 5.76
C VAL A 112 22.63 2.70 4.43
N VAL A 113 23.16 1.50 4.45
CA VAL A 113 23.80 0.87 3.28
C VAL A 113 23.27 -0.55 3.18
N HIS A 114 22.70 -0.95 2.04
CA HIS A 114 22.15 -2.28 1.80
C HIS A 114 23.01 -3.08 0.82
N ALA A 115 23.15 -4.38 1.10
CA ALA A 115 23.73 -5.34 0.17
C ALA A 115 22.60 -5.96 -0.66
N ALA A 116 22.35 -5.40 -1.84
CA ALA A 116 21.30 -5.81 -2.76
C ALA A 116 21.59 -5.29 -4.18
N SER A 117 20.91 -5.83 -5.19
CA SER A 117 20.96 -5.28 -6.55
C SER A 117 20.21 -3.95 -6.61
N PRO A 118 20.86 -2.80 -6.90
CA PRO A 118 20.15 -1.52 -7.00
C PRO A 118 19.01 -1.55 -8.01
N ALA A 119 19.17 -2.34 -9.07
CA ALA A 119 18.17 -2.47 -10.12
C ALA A 119 16.97 -3.36 -9.75
N GLU A 120 17.04 -4.11 -8.67
CA GLU A 120 15.97 -5.01 -8.16
C GLU A 120 15.51 -4.62 -6.75
N PHE A 121 16.19 -3.65 -6.12
CA PHE A 121 15.84 -3.18 -4.80
C PHE A 121 14.60 -2.29 -4.89
N GLU A 122 13.51 -2.74 -4.29
CA GLU A 122 12.25 -2.01 -4.25
C GLU A 122 12.31 -0.89 -3.21
N PHE A 123 12.69 0.30 -3.66
CA PHE A 123 12.52 1.50 -2.85
C PHE A 123 11.04 1.90 -2.78
N PRO A 124 10.58 2.47 -1.66
CA PRO A 124 9.27 3.09 -1.59
C PRO A 124 9.10 4.16 -2.68
N ALA A 125 7.90 4.21 -3.27
CA ALA A 125 7.56 5.26 -4.23
C ALA A 125 7.72 6.65 -3.58
N TYR A 126 8.13 7.63 -4.38
CA TYR A 126 8.18 9.04 -3.97
C TYR A 126 9.08 9.37 -2.77
N LEU A 127 10.02 8.49 -2.42
CA LEU A 127 10.90 8.67 -1.26
C LEU A 127 11.95 9.76 -1.46
N ALA A 128 12.58 9.80 -2.62
CA ALA A 128 13.86 10.48 -2.82
C ALA A 128 13.69 11.91 -3.31
N ASP A 129 14.39 12.85 -2.68
CA ASP A 129 14.59 14.22 -3.21
C ASP A 129 15.76 14.26 -4.20
N LEU A 130 16.75 13.38 -4.00
CA LEU A 130 17.96 13.26 -4.81
C LEU A 130 18.32 11.79 -5.05
N ILE A 131 18.61 11.40 -6.30
CA ILE A 131 19.23 10.11 -6.62
C ILE A 131 20.58 10.36 -7.29
N VAL A 132 21.63 9.69 -6.84
CA VAL A 132 22.98 9.80 -7.41
C VAL A 132 23.65 8.43 -7.49
N SER A 133 24.80 8.35 -8.14
CA SER A 133 25.58 7.11 -8.28
C SER A 133 27.07 7.40 -8.30
N GLU A 134 27.86 6.56 -7.61
CA GLU A 134 29.32 6.54 -7.80
C GLU A 134 29.74 5.62 -8.97
N ASP A 135 28.98 4.54 -9.18
CA ASP A 135 29.25 3.51 -10.17
C ASP A 135 27.96 3.19 -10.95
N LEU A 136 27.86 3.76 -12.15
CA LEU A 136 26.68 3.58 -13.02
C LEU A 136 26.49 2.14 -13.50
N GLN A 137 27.57 1.36 -13.58
CA GLN A 137 27.46 -0.06 -13.95
C GLN A 137 26.83 -0.84 -12.80
N ALA A 138 27.31 -0.62 -11.57
CA ALA A 138 26.71 -1.20 -10.36
C ALA A 138 25.28 -0.70 -10.11
N ALA A 139 24.96 0.55 -10.51
CA ALA A 139 23.60 1.09 -10.49
C ALA A 139 22.64 0.39 -11.47
N GLY A 140 23.15 -0.43 -12.40
CA GLY A 140 22.33 -1.17 -13.35
C GLY A 140 21.84 -0.33 -14.54
N ILE A 141 22.55 0.76 -14.90
CA ILE A 141 22.19 1.65 -16.01
C ILE A 141 22.01 0.90 -17.34
N SER A 142 22.69 -0.24 -17.51
CA SER A 142 22.60 -1.10 -18.69
C SER A 142 21.23 -1.76 -18.89
N ARG A 143 20.35 -1.76 -17.87
CA ARG A 143 18.97 -2.26 -17.98
C ARG A 143 18.03 -1.29 -18.71
N GLY A 144 18.54 -0.13 -19.13
CA GLY A 144 17.83 0.82 -19.99
C GLY A 144 16.53 1.34 -19.40
N VAL A 145 15.42 1.19 -20.12
CA VAL A 145 14.08 1.68 -19.73
C VAL A 145 13.65 1.20 -18.34
N VAL A 146 13.99 -0.04 -17.96
CA VAL A 146 13.64 -0.59 -16.63
C VAL A 146 14.35 0.17 -15.52
N CYS A 147 15.64 0.48 -15.70
CA CYS A 147 16.40 1.28 -14.73
C CYS A 147 15.81 2.68 -14.58
N VAL A 148 15.41 3.30 -15.70
CA VAL A 148 14.82 4.64 -15.71
C VAL A 148 13.49 4.67 -14.97
N ARG A 149 12.61 3.68 -15.19
CA ARG A 149 11.33 3.56 -14.48
C ARG A 149 11.52 3.42 -12.96
N ASN A 150 12.32 2.44 -12.52
CA ASN A 150 12.55 2.20 -11.10
C ASN A 150 13.15 3.43 -10.39
N MET A 151 14.06 4.13 -11.06
CA MET A 151 14.65 5.37 -10.54
C MET A 151 13.61 6.49 -10.44
N PHE A 152 12.79 6.67 -11.49
CA PHE A 152 11.77 7.72 -11.52
C PHE A 152 10.64 7.47 -10.52
N ASP A 153 10.23 6.22 -10.30
CA ASP A 153 9.20 5.84 -9.32
C ASP A 153 9.61 6.22 -7.89
N SER A 154 10.91 6.17 -7.60
CA SER A 154 11.47 6.58 -6.31
C SER A 154 11.57 8.10 -6.16
N LEU A 155 11.54 8.88 -7.25
CA LEU A 155 11.62 10.35 -7.18
C LEU A 155 10.32 10.93 -6.66
N ARG A 156 10.42 11.70 -5.58
CA ARG A 156 9.32 12.48 -5.00
C ARG A 156 8.75 13.48 -6.03
N PRO A 157 7.43 13.71 -6.07
CA PRO A 157 6.83 14.80 -6.83
C PRO A 157 7.40 16.18 -6.42
N TYR A 158 7.09 17.22 -7.18
CA TYR A 158 7.51 18.60 -6.92
C TYR A 158 9.03 18.83 -7.00
N GLY A 159 9.67 18.21 -8.01
CA GLY A 159 11.01 18.58 -8.46
C GLY A 159 12.15 17.80 -7.80
N ALA A 160 11.92 16.57 -7.31
CA ALA A 160 13.02 15.66 -7.03
C ALA A 160 13.79 15.29 -8.31
N VAL A 161 15.05 14.92 -8.15
CA VAL A 161 15.95 14.76 -9.28
C VAL A 161 16.93 13.61 -9.11
N ALA A 162 17.07 12.79 -10.16
CA ALA A 162 18.22 11.93 -10.33
C ALA A 162 19.32 12.71 -11.06
N CYS A 163 20.50 12.79 -10.47
CA CYS A 163 21.65 13.54 -10.96
C CYS A 163 22.83 12.57 -11.18
N LEU A 164 23.09 12.24 -12.44
CA LEU A 164 24.02 11.18 -12.82
C LEU A 164 25.14 11.71 -13.72
N SER A 165 26.38 11.25 -13.49
CA SER A 165 27.52 11.56 -14.36
C SER A 165 27.57 10.61 -15.57
N ILE A 166 26.58 10.70 -16.47
CA ILE A 166 26.49 9.83 -17.65
C ILE A 166 27.53 10.25 -18.70
N PRO A 167 28.35 9.32 -19.23
CA PRO A 167 29.30 9.64 -20.29
C PRO A 167 28.61 10.28 -21.50
N ARG A 168 29.22 11.29 -22.13
CA ARG A 168 28.66 11.99 -23.30
C ARG A 168 28.27 11.06 -24.46
N SER A 169 28.94 9.91 -24.61
CA SER A 169 28.60 8.90 -25.61
C SER A 169 27.28 8.17 -25.33
N LYS A 170 26.76 8.26 -24.09
CA LYS A 170 25.59 7.53 -23.60
C LYS A 170 24.39 8.42 -23.22
N THR A 171 24.54 9.75 -23.23
CA THR A 171 23.43 10.66 -22.90
C THR A 171 22.27 10.54 -23.88
N LYS A 172 22.53 10.30 -25.17
CA LYS A 172 21.48 10.04 -26.17
C LYS A 172 20.72 8.74 -25.91
N ASP A 173 21.43 7.68 -25.51
CA ASP A 173 20.82 6.40 -25.14
C ASP A 173 19.90 6.58 -23.92
N PHE A 174 20.39 7.30 -22.91
CA PHE A 174 19.61 7.60 -21.70
C PHE A 174 18.36 8.44 -22.00
N ALA A 175 18.49 9.52 -22.79
CA ALA A 175 17.34 10.33 -23.20
C ALA A 175 16.29 9.50 -23.97
N LYS A 176 16.74 8.57 -24.84
CA LYS A 176 15.86 7.64 -25.53
C LYS A 176 15.13 6.72 -24.55
N TRP A 177 15.80 6.21 -23.53
CA TRP A 177 15.15 5.38 -22.51
C TRP A 177 14.12 6.15 -21.69
N VAL A 178 14.38 7.41 -21.34
CA VAL A 178 13.40 8.29 -20.68
C VAL A 178 12.17 8.49 -21.56
N HIS A 179 12.35 8.81 -22.84
CA HIS A 179 11.23 8.95 -23.77
C HIS A 179 10.45 7.64 -23.96
N GLN A 180 11.14 6.50 -24.03
CA GLN A 180 10.50 5.18 -24.15
C GLN A 180 9.78 4.74 -22.87
N ALA A 181 10.20 5.25 -21.71
CA ALA A 181 9.58 4.93 -20.44
C ALA A 181 8.16 5.54 -20.31
N ASP A 182 7.87 6.59 -21.07
CA ASP A 182 6.60 7.34 -21.10
C ASP A 182 6.19 7.85 -19.71
N LEU A 183 7.09 8.61 -19.11
CA LEU A 183 7.01 9.04 -17.72
C LEU A 183 6.39 10.44 -17.62
N GLU A 184 5.23 10.53 -16.99
CA GLU A 184 4.54 11.80 -16.78
C GLU A 184 5.38 12.79 -15.97
N ASN A 185 5.44 14.03 -16.45
CA ASN A 185 6.22 15.13 -15.89
C ASN A 185 7.73 14.81 -15.72
N ALA A 186 8.27 13.91 -16.53
CA ALA A 186 9.72 13.68 -16.61
C ALA A 186 10.39 14.78 -17.43
N GLU A 187 11.35 15.48 -16.83
CA GLU A 187 12.19 16.46 -17.51
C GLU A 187 13.64 15.98 -17.52
N ILE A 188 14.30 16.07 -18.67
CA ILE A 188 15.73 15.76 -18.80
C ILE A 188 16.54 17.01 -19.14
N GLU A 189 17.61 17.23 -18.39
CA GLU A 189 18.48 18.40 -18.52
C GLU A 189 19.95 17.98 -18.46
N GLN A 190 20.83 18.67 -19.20
CA GLN A 190 22.27 18.49 -19.10
C GLN A 190 22.91 19.74 -18.47
N VAL A 191 23.57 19.57 -17.32
CA VAL A 191 24.27 20.64 -16.60
C VAL A 191 25.76 20.29 -16.51
N GLY A 192 26.56 20.81 -17.44
CA GLY A 192 27.97 20.45 -17.56
C GLY A 192 28.15 18.95 -17.84
N THR A 193 28.79 18.23 -16.92
CA THR A 193 28.98 16.77 -16.98
C THR A 193 27.82 15.96 -16.39
N LEU A 194 26.84 16.62 -15.76
CA LEU A 194 25.73 15.98 -15.07
C LEU A 194 24.50 15.88 -15.98
N THR A 195 23.89 14.71 -16.02
CA THR A 195 22.58 14.47 -16.63
C THR A 195 21.55 14.39 -15.51
N LEU A 196 20.52 15.24 -15.59
CA LEU A 196 19.48 15.38 -14.59
C LEU A 196 18.17 14.85 -15.17
N LEU A 197 17.53 13.91 -14.46
CA LEU A 197 16.16 13.48 -14.69
C LEU A 197 15.30 13.97 -13.52
N ARG A 198 14.37 14.88 -13.78
CA ARG A 198 13.51 15.49 -12.76
C ARG A 198 12.08 14.97 -12.87
N ARG A 199 11.41 14.78 -11.74
CA ARG A 199 9.95 14.64 -11.66
C ARG A 199 9.36 16.01 -11.35
N ALA A 200 8.86 16.71 -12.36
CA ALA A 200 8.34 18.06 -12.22
C ALA A 200 6.88 18.08 -11.71
N GLY A 201 6.53 19.10 -10.93
CA GLY A 201 5.15 19.37 -10.52
C GLY A 201 4.44 18.26 -9.74
N ALA A 202 3.12 18.39 -9.65
CA ALA A 202 2.24 17.40 -9.06
C ALA A 202 2.13 16.14 -9.93
N LEU A 203 1.72 15.03 -9.33
CA LEU A 203 1.33 13.85 -10.09
C LEU A 203 0.03 14.16 -10.87
N PRO A 204 -0.07 13.85 -12.18
CA PRO A 204 -1.30 14.08 -12.92
C PRO A 204 -2.49 13.38 -12.29
N GLY A 205 -3.66 14.03 -12.27
CA GLY A 205 -4.88 13.50 -11.66
C GLY A 205 -4.97 13.62 -10.13
N THR A 206 -3.94 14.16 -9.46
CA THR A 206 -4.00 14.43 -8.02
C THR A 206 -4.69 15.75 -7.69
N SER A 207 -5.14 15.89 -6.45
CA SER A 207 -5.75 17.12 -5.95
C SER A 207 -5.14 17.57 -4.62
N ASP A 208 -5.03 18.88 -4.46
CA ASP A 208 -4.79 19.49 -3.15
C ASP A 208 -6.07 19.46 -2.30
N TYR A 209 -5.88 19.43 -0.99
CA TYR A 209 -6.94 19.56 0.00
C TYR A 209 -6.76 20.83 0.84
N THR A 210 -7.67 21.79 0.71
CA THR A 210 -7.57 23.10 1.39
C THR A 210 -8.51 23.23 2.60
N GLY A 211 -9.11 22.12 3.07
CA GLY A 211 -10.04 22.10 4.21
C GLY A 211 -11.53 22.12 3.85
N GLN A 212 -11.88 21.90 2.58
CA GLN A 212 -13.22 22.03 2.02
C GLN A 212 -14.07 20.75 2.02
N TRP A 213 -13.64 19.67 2.68
CA TRP A 213 -14.32 18.36 2.69
C TRP A 213 -14.52 17.70 1.31
N SER A 214 -13.73 18.10 0.31
CA SER A 214 -13.76 17.54 -1.05
C SER A 214 -12.35 17.52 -1.62
N SER A 215 -11.95 16.39 -2.22
CA SER A 215 -10.62 16.18 -2.81
C SER A 215 -10.69 14.96 -3.74
N PRO A 216 -11.21 15.14 -4.97
CA PRO A 216 -11.40 14.05 -5.92
C PRO A 216 -10.07 13.61 -6.54
N ASP A 217 -9.17 13.09 -5.70
CA ASP A 217 -7.84 12.64 -6.11
C ASP A 217 -7.96 11.30 -6.83
N ALA A 218 -7.60 11.28 -8.11
CA ALA A 218 -7.77 10.09 -8.96
C ALA A 218 -6.76 8.98 -8.62
N LEU A 219 -5.62 9.31 -8.00
CA LEU A 219 -4.56 8.33 -7.70
C LEU A 219 -4.82 7.59 -6.39
N VAL A 220 -5.63 8.16 -5.50
CA VAL A 220 -6.01 7.48 -4.25
C VAL A 220 -7.10 6.46 -4.55
N LYS A 221 -6.68 5.24 -4.94
CA LYS A 221 -7.54 4.13 -5.38
C LYS A 221 -7.21 2.85 -4.65
N ALA A 222 -8.24 2.07 -4.28
CA ALA A 222 -8.01 0.73 -3.76
C ALA A 222 -7.47 -0.22 -4.88
N PRO A 223 -6.68 -1.26 -4.54
CA PRO A 223 -6.20 -1.54 -3.20
C PRO A 223 -5.12 -0.55 -2.74
N LEU A 224 -5.10 -0.23 -1.44
CA LEU A 224 -4.12 0.70 -0.84
C LEU A 224 -3.15 -0.04 0.08
N GLY A 225 -1.84 0.21 -0.10
CA GLY A 225 -0.75 -0.33 0.71
C GLY A 225 -0.10 0.76 1.55
N VAL A 226 0.57 0.36 2.64
CA VAL A 226 1.30 1.29 3.52
C VAL A 226 2.53 1.84 2.77
N LEU A 227 2.61 3.17 2.64
CA LEU A 227 3.78 3.87 2.10
C LEU A 227 4.77 4.21 3.23
N TRP A 228 4.28 4.81 4.30
CA TRP A 228 5.05 5.16 5.49
C TRP A 228 4.14 5.18 6.72
N PHE A 229 4.73 4.99 7.90
CA PHE A 229 4.07 5.20 9.18
C PHE A 229 5.03 5.90 10.15
N ASP A 230 4.51 6.79 10.99
CA ASP A 230 5.30 7.57 11.96
C ASP A 230 4.41 8.08 13.11
N ASP A 231 4.94 8.20 14.32
CA ASP A 231 4.24 8.75 15.49
C ASP A 231 4.51 10.26 15.71
N SER A 232 5.38 10.85 14.88
CA SER A 232 5.73 12.27 14.97
C SER A 232 4.61 13.23 14.51
N VAL A 233 3.75 12.80 13.59
CA VAL A 233 2.66 13.62 13.02
C VAL A 233 1.37 13.45 13.84
N ARG A 234 1.41 13.95 15.08
CA ARG A 234 0.33 13.82 16.07
C ARG A 234 -0.45 15.10 16.32
N GLN A 235 -1.75 14.94 16.51
CA GLN A 235 -2.71 16.04 16.62
C GLN A 235 -3.77 15.72 17.68
N PHE A 236 -4.20 16.76 18.39
CA PHE A 236 -5.36 16.66 19.28
C PHE A 236 -6.61 16.27 18.50
N LYS A 237 -7.41 15.37 19.07
CA LYS A 237 -8.58 14.77 18.41
C LYS A 237 -9.68 15.70 17.91
N ARG A 238 -9.70 16.95 18.38
CA ARG A 238 -10.69 17.98 17.99
C ARG A 238 -10.07 19.09 17.16
N SER A 239 -8.79 18.98 16.78
CA SER A 239 -8.14 19.93 15.88
C SER A 239 -8.87 20.00 14.52
N PRO A 240 -8.75 21.12 13.78
CA PRO A 240 -9.18 21.16 12.40
C PRO A 240 -8.45 20.08 11.59
N GLN A 241 -9.07 19.61 10.50
CA GLN A 241 -8.36 18.78 9.53
C GLN A 241 -7.14 19.55 8.98
N PRO A 242 -6.03 18.87 8.69
CA PRO A 242 -4.92 19.51 8.01
C PRO A 242 -5.32 19.92 6.60
N LYS A 243 -4.58 20.87 6.03
CA LYS A 243 -4.55 21.12 4.60
C LYS A 243 -3.41 20.33 3.98
N ILE A 244 -3.55 19.90 2.74
CA ILE A 244 -2.52 19.18 2.00
C ILE A 244 -2.35 19.91 0.67
N VAL A 245 -1.20 20.56 0.50
CA VAL A 245 -0.91 21.44 -0.64
C VAL A 245 0.51 21.17 -1.11
N ASP A 246 0.71 20.94 -2.40
CA ASP A 246 2.03 20.74 -3.01
C ASP A 246 2.90 19.68 -2.29
N GLY A 247 2.26 18.60 -1.83
CA GLY A 247 2.93 17.51 -1.10
C GLY A 247 3.23 17.80 0.37
N VAL A 248 2.73 18.91 0.93
CA VAL A 248 2.93 19.30 2.32
C VAL A 248 1.61 19.23 3.09
N MET A 249 1.58 18.43 4.14
CA MET A 249 0.53 18.46 5.16
C MET A 249 0.79 19.62 6.12
N ILE A 250 -0.17 20.54 6.17
CA ILE A 250 -0.18 21.74 7.01
C ILE A 250 -1.19 21.50 8.14
N SER A 251 -0.70 21.35 9.36
CA SER A 251 -1.52 21.12 10.55
C SER A 251 -1.43 22.29 11.53
N GLN A 252 -2.56 22.73 12.07
CA GLN A 252 -2.63 23.68 13.18
C GLN A 252 -3.40 23.04 14.35
N PRO A 253 -2.70 22.34 15.27
CA PRO A 253 -3.36 21.68 16.38
C PRO A 253 -4.01 22.69 17.33
N LYS A 254 -5.07 22.28 18.03
CA LYS A 254 -5.53 23.02 19.21
C LYS A 254 -4.55 22.84 20.36
N ALA A 255 -4.22 23.93 21.03
CA ALA A 255 -3.46 23.94 22.29
C ALA A 255 -4.33 23.34 23.41
N TRP A 256 -4.34 22.01 23.53
CA TRP A 256 -5.28 21.28 24.40
C TRP A 256 -4.72 20.97 25.79
N LEU A 257 -3.39 20.97 25.95
CA LEU A 257 -2.71 20.75 27.23
C LEU A 257 -2.93 21.92 28.20
N THR A 258 -3.28 23.09 27.69
CA THR A 258 -3.90 24.16 28.47
C THR A 258 -5.40 23.90 28.51
N THR A 259 -5.91 23.36 29.60
CA THR A 259 -7.33 22.96 29.76
C THR A 259 -8.34 24.12 29.70
N GLU A 260 -7.86 25.36 29.54
CA GLU A 260 -8.68 26.55 29.49
C GLU A 260 -9.42 26.64 28.16
N ARG A 261 -10.75 26.73 28.25
CA ARG A 261 -11.59 27.14 27.13
C ARG A 261 -11.68 28.66 27.14
N PRO A 262 -11.77 29.33 25.98
CA PRO A 262 -11.94 28.78 24.62
C PRO A 262 -10.68 28.14 24.00
N TYR A 263 -10.86 27.29 22.97
CA TYR A 263 -9.73 26.69 22.25
C TYR A 263 -9.05 27.69 21.32
N PHE A 264 -7.71 27.65 21.27
CA PHE A 264 -6.88 28.37 20.30
C PHE A 264 -5.99 27.39 19.54
N LEU A 265 -5.60 27.75 18.30
CA LEU A 265 -4.65 26.94 17.53
C LEU A 265 -3.22 27.26 17.94
N GLU A 266 -2.33 26.29 17.84
CA GLU A 266 -0.87 26.45 17.91
C GLU A 266 -0.33 26.99 16.58
N LYS A 267 0.99 27.21 16.52
CA LYS A 267 1.64 27.54 15.25
C LYS A 267 1.46 26.40 14.25
N PRO A 268 1.40 26.70 12.93
CA PRO A 268 1.38 25.66 11.93
C PRO A 268 2.61 24.76 12.03
N SER A 269 2.37 23.47 11.83
CA SER A 269 3.36 22.41 11.70
C SER A 269 3.23 21.79 10.32
N PHE A 270 4.33 21.27 9.80
CA PHE A 270 4.45 20.83 8.42
C PHE A 270 5.00 19.40 8.37
N ALA A 271 4.41 18.55 7.57
CA ALA A 271 4.91 17.21 7.30
C ALA A 271 4.86 16.92 5.79
N ASP A 272 5.82 16.16 5.30
CA ASP A 272 5.81 15.68 3.92
C ASP A 272 4.89 14.48 3.76
N VAL A 273 3.94 14.54 2.82
CA VAL A 273 2.91 13.48 2.66
C VAL A 273 3.47 12.18 2.09
N TYR A 274 4.66 12.20 1.49
CA TYR A 274 5.28 11.04 0.85
C TYR A 274 6.20 10.26 1.79
N THR A 275 6.68 10.90 2.86
CA THR A 275 7.65 10.29 3.79
C THR A 275 7.24 10.34 5.25
N GLY A 276 6.21 11.11 5.60
CA GLY A 276 5.78 11.34 6.98
C GLY A 276 6.70 12.29 7.77
N ARG A 277 7.83 12.71 7.19
CA ARG A 277 8.83 13.50 7.88
C ARG A 277 8.30 14.89 8.24
N VAL A 278 8.44 15.27 9.51
CA VAL A 278 8.20 16.65 9.96
C VAL A 278 9.23 17.57 9.30
N LEU A 279 8.74 18.61 8.63
CA LEU A 279 9.54 19.58 7.91
C LEU A 279 9.90 20.77 8.80
N SER A 280 11.12 21.27 8.64
CA SER A 280 11.47 22.59 9.17
C SER A 280 10.72 23.69 8.43
N GLU A 281 10.55 24.87 9.06
CA GLU A 281 9.93 26.03 8.39
C GLU A 281 10.62 26.38 7.07
N LYS A 282 11.96 26.26 7.01
CA LYS A 282 12.72 26.50 5.77
C LYS A 282 12.37 25.50 4.66
N GLU A 283 12.17 24.24 4.99
CA GLU A 283 11.77 23.21 4.02
C GLU A 283 10.33 23.43 3.56
N ALA A 284 9.41 23.70 4.48
CA ALA A 284 8.02 24.00 4.15
C ALA A 284 7.91 25.28 3.30
N GLN A 285 8.66 26.32 3.63
CA GLN A 285 8.71 27.58 2.90
C GLN A 285 9.26 27.40 1.48
N SER A 286 10.23 26.49 1.30
CA SER A 286 10.74 26.13 -0.02
C SER A 286 9.72 25.39 -0.88
N ALA A 287 8.81 24.61 -0.27
CA ALA A 287 7.78 23.87 -0.98
C ALA A 287 6.56 24.76 -1.29
N LEU A 288 6.01 25.44 -0.27
CA LEU A 288 4.74 26.18 -0.36
C LEU A 288 4.86 27.60 -0.89
N LYS A 289 6.07 28.16 -1.02
CA LYS A 289 6.38 29.57 -1.36
C LYS A 289 5.88 30.62 -0.36
N THR A 290 4.81 30.36 0.38
CA THR A 290 4.28 31.22 1.45
C THR A 290 3.76 30.32 2.56
N LEU A 291 4.21 30.54 3.79
CA LEU A 291 3.69 29.81 4.95
C LEU A 291 2.37 30.43 5.44
N PRO A 292 1.41 29.61 5.88
CA PRO A 292 0.19 30.11 6.49
C PRO A 292 0.49 30.74 7.86
N GLU A 293 -0.20 31.84 8.16
CA GLU A 293 -0.15 32.44 9.48
C GLU A 293 -0.96 31.62 10.50
N ARG A 294 -0.64 31.82 11.78
CA ARG A 294 -1.42 31.25 12.89
C ARG A 294 -2.80 31.91 12.92
N ASP A 295 -3.86 31.10 12.86
CA ASP A 295 -5.19 31.58 13.22
C ASP A 295 -5.27 31.82 14.73
N THR A 296 -5.43 33.08 15.12
CA THR A 296 -5.52 33.51 16.52
C THR A 296 -6.96 33.64 17.02
N THR A 297 -7.95 33.31 16.19
CA THR A 297 -9.36 33.39 16.56
C THR A 297 -9.77 32.22 17.47
N VAL A 298 -10.85 32.43 18.23
CA VAL A 298 -11.45 31.40 19.07
C VAL A 298 -12.01 30.29 18.19
N GLN A 299 -11.61 29.05 18.48
CA GLN A 299 -11.98 27.89 17.68
C GLN A 299 -13.22 27.18 18.23
N THR A 300 -14.05 26.67 17.31
CA THR A 300 -15.20 25.81 17.65
C THR A 300 -14.76 24.58 18.45
N PRO A 301 -15.57 24.03 19.37
CA PRO A 301 -15.24 22.79 20.06
C PRO A 301 -15.01 21.59 19.13
N GLN A 302 -15.72 21.51 18.00
CA GLN A 302 -15.65 20.39 17.05
C GLN A 302 -15.95 20.86 15.61
N TYR A 303 -15.24 20.29 14.64
CA TYR A 303 -15.49 20.51 13.20
C TYR A 303 -16.37 19.38 12.65
N ARG A 304 -17.31 19.69 11.76
CA ARG A 304 -18.18 18.69 11.13
C ARG A 304 -18.27 18.99 9.63
N PRO A 305 -18.19 17.97 8.76
CA PRO A 305 -18.55 18.13 7.36
C PRO A 305 -20.05 18.51 7.23
N PRO A 306 -20.43 19.22 6.16
CA PRO A 306 -21.83 19.52 5.88
C PRO A 306 -22.60 18.27 5.44
N GLY A 307 -23.92 18.23 5.69
CA GLY A 307 -24.83 17.27 5.03
C GLY A 307 -24.69 15.79 5.45
N VAL A 308 -24.26 15.51 6.68
CA VAL A 308 -24.04 14.13 7.14
C VAL A 308 -25.35 13.34 7.22
N ASP A 309 -25.47 12.30 6.40
CA ASP A 309 -26.50 11.28 6.55
C ASP A 309 -26.21 10.41 7.79
N LYS A 310 -27.21 10.31 8.68
CA LYS A 310 -27.13 9.51 9.91
C LYS A 310 -27.35 8.02 9.65
N ASP A 311 -28.00 7.68 8.54
CA ASP A 311 -28.38 6.31 8.19
C ASP A 311 -27.35 5.62 7.28
N ASN A 312 -26.27 6.34 6.94
CA ASN A 312 -25.12 5.83 6.18
C ASN A 312 -25.47 5.34 4.76
N VAL A 313 -26.42 6.01 4.11
CA VAL A 313 -26.84 5.76 2.73
C VAL A 313 -26.23 6.81 1.80
N TRP A 314 -25.26 6.39 1.00
CA TRP A 314 -24.42 7.30 0.20
C TRP A 314 -24.85 7.36 -1.27
N ALA A 315 -26.06 7.90 -1.52
CA ALA A 315 -26.70 7.96 -2.83
C ALA A 315 -27.08 6.59 -3.43
N GLU A 316 -27.49 6.56 -4.71
CA GLU A 316 -27.73 5.31 -5.46
C GLU A 316 -26.43 4.77 -6.09
N ARG A 317 -26.41 3.45 -6.33
CA ARG A 317 -25.40 2.73 -7.12
C ARG A 317 -26.05 1.75 -8.09
N ILE A 318 -25.28 1.32 -9.09
CA ILE A 318 -25.60 0.11 -9.86
C ILE A 318 -24.95 -1.06 -9.13
N ASN A 319 -25.73 -2.03 -8.70
CA ASN A 319 -25.22 -3.23 -8.05
C ASN A 319 -24.32 -3.99 -9.06
N PRO A 320 -23.03 -4.20 -8.75
CA PRO A 320 -22.10 -4.83 -9.68
C PRO A 320 -22.41 -6.30 -9.96
N VAL A 321 -23.18 -6.96 -9.09
CA VAL A 321 -23.57 -8.37 -9.22
C VAL A 321 -24.81 -8.54 -10.09
N THR A 322 -25.84 -7.70 -9.91
CA THR A 322 -27.14 -7.85 -10.58
C THR A 322 -27.39 -6.84 -11.71
N GLY A 323 -26.65 -5.72 -11.74
CA GLY A 323 -26.87 -4.61 -12.67
C GLY A 323 -28.08 -3.73 -12.34
N LEU A 324 -28.79 -4.00 -11.24
CA LEU A 324 -29.94 -3.20 -10.81
C LEU A 324 -29.51 -1.98 -9.99
N LYS A 325 -30.33 -0.92 -10.01
CA LYS A 325 -30.15 0.23 -9.13
C LYS A 325 -30.52 -0.11 -7.69
N GLU A 326 -29.70 0.33 -6.75
CA GLU A 326 -29.97 0.20 -5.32
C GLU A 326 -29.32 1.34 -4.51
N PRO A 327 -29.77 1.59 -3.26
CA PRO A 327 -29.06 2.48 -2.35
C PRO A 327 -27.64 1.97 -2.06
N ARG A 328 -26.65 2.86 -2.05
CA ARG A 328 -25.29 2.57 -1.60
C ARG A 328 -25.25 2.59 -0.07
N LEU A 329 -25.64 1.48 0.54
CA LEU A 329 -25.54 1.26 1.98
C LEU A 329 -24.16 0.73 2.33
N LEU A 330 -23.46 1.37 3.27
CA LEU A 330 -22.15 0.92 3.72
C LEU A 330 -22.26 0.22 5.08
N PRO A 331 -21.64 -0.96 5.30
CA PRO A 331 -21.76 -1.74 6.54
C PRO A 331 -20.90 -1.16 7.67
N LYS A 332 -21.27 0.03 8.14
CA LYS A 332 -20.57 0.71 9.24
C LYS A 332 -20.87 0.00 10.56
N SER A 333 -19.82 -0.49 11.23
CA SER A 333 -19.91 -1.19 12.51
C SER A 333 -20.30 -0.25 13.66
N TYR A 334 -19.40 0.64 14.10
CA TYR A 334 -19.71 1.68 15.09
C TYR A 334 -18.81 2.91 14.94
N GLY A 335 -19.23 4.04 15.50
CA GLY A 335 -18.42 5.26 15.57
C GLY A 335 -19.22 6.56 15.44
N CYS A 336 -19.02 7.48 16.39
CA CYS A 336 -19.70 8.77 16.47
C CYS A 336 -19.28 9.88 15.46
N GLU A 337 -18.26 9.65 14.64
CA GLU A 337 -17.89 10.65 13.62
C GLU A 337 -18.71 10.45 12.33
N PRO A 338 -18.95 11.55 11.62
CA PRO A 338 -19.55 11.49 10.30
C PRO A 338 -18.51 11.03 9.27
N GLY A 339 -18.95 10.27 8.26
CA GLY A 339 -18.12 10.04 7.09
C GLY A 339 -17.97 11.30 6.25
N VAL A 340 -17.04 11.28 5.29
CA VAL A 340 -16.80 12.35 4.32
C VAL A 340 -16.72 11.75 2.93
N ASP A 341 -17.45 12.31 1.97
CA ASP A 341 -17.31 11.98 0.55
C ASP A 341 -16.36 12.99 -0.11
N TYR A 342 -15.17 12.51 -0.48
CA TYR A 342 -14.14 13.31 -1.12
C TYR A 342 -14.28 13.36 -2.65
N GLY A 343 -15.30 12.73 -3.23
CA GLY A 343 -15.57 12.74 -4.68
C GLY A 343 -15.42 11.36 -5.30
N HIS A 344 -14.24 10.73 -5.22
CA HIS A 344 -14.03 9.33 -5.62
C HIS A 344 -14.12 8.35 -4.45
N MET A 345 -13.82 8.81 -3.24
CA MET A 345 -13.69 7.96 -2.06
C MET A 345 -14.52 8.53 -0.90
N ILE A 346 -15.21 7.64 -0.19
CA ILE A 346 -15.86 7.96 1.10
C ILE A 346 -14.95 7.43 2.21
N THR A 347 -14.69 8.24 3.23
CA THR A 347 -13.90 7.82 4.40
C THR A 347 -14.69 8.01 5.69
N MET A 348 -14.48 7.14 6.69
CA MET A 348 -15.24 7.16 7.95
C MET A 348 -14.56 6.37 9.08
N ARG A 349 -15.14 6.38 10.30
CA ARG A 349 -14.96 5.28 11.27
C ARG A 349 -15.98 4.21 11.02
N SER A 350 -15.52 2.98 11.01
CA SER A 350 -16.32 1.78 11.15
C SER A 350 -15.60 0.84 12.11
N GLY A 351 -15.68 1.12 13.41
CA GLY A 351 -14.86 0.47 14.43
C GLY A 351 -13.40 0.90 14.41
N THR A 352 -12.76 0.99 13.24
CA THR A 352 -11.45 1.60 12.97
C THR A 352 -11.57 2.64 11.86
N GLY A 353 -10.47 3.27 11.44
CA GLY A 353 -10.46 4.01 10.18
C GLY A 353 -10.90 3.12 9.02
N ALA A 354 -11.69 3.64 8.09
CA ALA A 354 -12.20 2.90 6.95
C ALA A 354 -12.42 3.80 5.73
N PHE A 355 -12.42 3.20 4.54
CA PHE A 355 -12.70 3.87 3.28
C PHE A 355 -13.50 2.99 2.31
N TYR A 356 -14.12 3.65 1.34
CA TYR A 356 -14.91 3.04 0.26
C TYR A 356 -14.61 3.77 -1.05
N ASP A 357 -14.14 3.04 -2.05
CA ASP A 357 -13.91 3.56 -3.40
C ASP A 357 -15.18 3.42 -4.26
N LYS A 358 -15.72 4.56 -4.70
CA LYS A 358 -16.96 4.59 -5.47
C LYS A 358 -16.79 4.19 -6.93
N ARG A 359 -15.57 4.15 -7.46
CA ARG A 359 -15.33 3.91 -8.90
C ARG A 359 -15.73 2.51 -9.35
N PHE A 360 -15.53 1.53 -8.47
CA PHE A 360 -15.85 0.13 -8.72
C PHE A 360 -16.68 -0.48 -7.59
N GLU A 361 -17.23 0.37 -6.71
CA GLU A 361 -17.96 -0.04 -5.50
C GLU A 361 -17.10 -1.00 -4.66
N SER A 362 -16.04 -0.53 -4.02
CA SER A 362 -15.05 -1.44 -3.41
C SER A 362 -15.56 -2.32 -2.27
N GLY A 363 -16.74 -2.05 -1.73
CA GLY A 363 -17.08 -2.43 -0.35
C GLY A 363 -16.28 -1.61 0.67
N LEU A 364 -16.64 -1.73 1.94
CA LEU A 364 -16.00 -0.98 3.01
C LEU A 364 -14.70 -1.68 3.43
N ILE A 365 -13.58 -0.97 3.31
CA ILE A 365 -12.24 -1.47 3.66
C ILE A 365 -11.80 -0.82 4.97
N ASN A 366 -11.43 -1.65 5.94
CA ASN A 366 -10.98 -1.21 7.26
C ASN A 366 -9.45 -1.08 7.31
N ILE A 367 -8.98 0.06 7.82
CA ILE A 367 -7.60 0.31 8.22
C ILE A 367 -7.48 -0.08 9.70
N SER A 368 -7.13 -1.33 9.96
CA SER A 368 -7.12 -1.90 11.31
C SER A 368 -6.13 -1.20 12.25
N GLY A 369 -6.51 -1.11 13.52
CA GLY A 369 -5.66 -0.58 14.59
C GLY A 369 -5.54 0.94 14.65
N ILE A 370 -5.95 1.64 13.59
CA ILE A 370 -5.89 3.11 13.50
C ILE A 370 -7.23 3.73 13.84
N ARG A 371 -7.18 4.84 14.58
CA ARG A 371 -8.34 5.65 14.95
C ARG A 371 -8.25 7.02 14.31
N THR A 372 -9.36 7.47 13.75
CA THR A 372 -9.61 8.84 13.30
C THR A 372 -9.90 9.81 14.46
N GLY A 373 -9.85 11.10 14.15
CA GLY A 373 -10.28 12.15 15.08
C GLY A 373 -11.77 12.11 15.44
N CYS A 374 -12.18 13.03 16.31
CA CYS A 374 -13.62 13.28 16.53
C CYS A 374 -14.31 13.82 15.27
N THR A 375 -13.52 14.34 14.35
CA THR A 375 -13.88 14.60 12.95
C THR A 375 -13.05 13.62 12.12
N ASN A 376 -13.62 13.07 11.04
CA ASN A 376 -12.87 12.18 10.17
C ASN A 376 -11.54 12.86 9.78
N SER A 377 -10.45 12.11 9.74
CA SER A 377 -9.10 12.62 9.46
C SER A 377 -8.41 11.78 8.39
N ILE A 378 -9.16 11.04 7.58
CA ILE A 378 -8.65 10.21 6.49
C ILE A 378 -8.89 10.99 5.19
N ILE A 379 -7.82 11.51 4.60
CA ILE A 379 -7.90 12.54 3.56
C ILE A 379 -7.15 12.07 2.30
N PRO A 380 -7.84 11.83 1.18
CA PRO A 380 -7.19 11.59 -0.11
C PRO A 380 -6.65 12.93 -0.66
N ALA A 381 -5.35 13.04 -0.90
CA ALA A 381 -4.75 14.21 -1.55
C ALA A 381 -3.31 13.93 -2.01
N ASN A 382 -2.88 14.63 -3.05
CA ASN A 382 -1.56 14.51 -3.68
C ASN A 382 -1.15 13.05 -4.01
N GLY A 383 -2.12 12.19 -4.34
CA GLY A 383 -1.94 10.78 -4.68
C GLY A 383 -1.81 9.82 -3.49
N ILE A 384 -1.98 10.32 -2.25
CA ILE A 384 -1.83 9.55 -1.02
C ILE A 384 -3.14 9.57 -0.22
N LEU A 385 -3.53 8.43 0.36
CA LEU A 385 -4.51 8.42 1.45
C LEU A 385 -3.80 8.79 2.75
N ASN A 386 -3.99 10.04 3.19
CA ASN A 386 -3.34 10.59 4.36
C ASN A 386 -4.16 10.30 5.61
N VAL A 387 -3.55 9.63 6.59
CA VAL A 387 -4.17 9.24 7.85
C VAL A 387 -3.34 9.77 9.03
N PRO A 388 -3.30 11.09 9.26
CA PRO A 388 -2.59 11.68 10.40
C PRO A 388 -3.13 11.18 11.74
N TYR A 389 -2.27 11.16 12.76
CA TYR A 389 -2.61 10.70 14.09
C TYR A 389 -3.45 11.76 14.83
N PHE A 390 -4.78 11.60 14.80
CA PHE A 390 -5.76 12.54 15.36
C PHE A 390 -6.43 12.03 16.64
N TYR A 391 -5.74 11.32 17.52
CA TYR A 391 -6.35 10.91 18.80
C TYR A 391 -5.48 11.11 20.03
N GLU A 392 -4.48 11.98 19.93
CA GLU A 392 -3.76 12.51 21.09
C GLU A 392 -4.76 13.12 22.10
N GLY A 393 -4.55 12.85 23.39
CA GLY A 393 -5.49 13.22 24.45
C GLY A 393 -6.74 12.32 24.57
N CYS A 394 -6.69 11.10 24.01
CA CYS A 394 -7.61 10.00 24.35
C CYS A 394 -6.86 8.86 25.04
N THR A 395 -7.47 8.28 26.06
CA THR A 395 -7.24 6.88 26.41
C THR A 395 -8.18 6.03 25.56
N CYS A 396 -7.65 5.14 24.73
CA CYS A 396 -8.48 4.30 23.86
C CYS A 396 -7.81 2.96 23.56
N GLY A 397 -8.62 1.94 23.30
CA GLY A 397 -8.15 0.56 23.03
C GLY A 397 -7.62 0.32 21.62
N TYR A 398 -7.19 1.36 20.90
CA TYR A 398 -6.62 1.21 19.56
C TYR A 398 -5.11 0.99 19.67
N PRO A 399 -4.55 -0.09 19.11
CA PRO A 399 -3.18 -0.50 19.36
C PRO A 399 -2.11 0.38 18.67
N LEU A 400 -2.46 1.16 17.63
CA LEU A 400 -1.47 1.82 16.78
C LEU A 400 -1.54 3.35 16.84
N ALA A 401 -0.80 3.96 17.79
CA ALA A 401 -0.68 5.41 17.97
C ALA A 401 0.29 6.07 16.97
N LEU A 402 -0.07 6.02 15.69
CA LEU A 402 0.74 6.53 14.59
C LEU A 402 -0.10 7.15 13.49
N GLY A 403 0.53 8.00 12.68
CA GLY A 403 0.04 8.47 11.40
C GLY A 403 0.52 7.55 10.27
N LEU A 404 -0.24 7.52 9.18
CA LEU A 404 -0.03 6.62 8.05
C LEU A 404 -0.24 7.36 6.72
N GLY A 405 0.63 7.11 5.75
CA GLY A 405 0.38 7.40 4.34
C GLY A 405 0.17 6.10 3.58
N MET A 406 -0.87 6.02 2.74
CA MET A 406 -1.14 4.85 1.90
C MET A 406 -1.15 5.22 0.42
N VAL A 407 -0.61 4.34 -0.42
CA VAL A 407 -0.50 4.49 -1.86
C VAL A 407 -1.24 3.38 -2.59
N HIS A 408 -1.73 3.66 -3.80
CA HIS A 408 -2.34 2.65 -4.66
C HIS A 408 -1.37 1.51 -4.95
N MET A 409 -1.86 0.28 -4.83
CA MET A 409 -1.14 -0.95 -5.13
C MET A 409 -1.78 -1.65 -6.33
N PRO A 410 -1.03 -2.48 -7.08
CA PRO A 410 -1.59 -3.31 -8.13
C PRO A 410 -2.73 -4.19 -7.61
N GLU A 411 -3.68 -4.54 -8.48
CA GLU A 411 -4.82 -5.41 -8.14
C GLU A 411 -4.42 -6.78 -7.55
N ALA A 412 -3.20 -7.25 -7.83
CA ALA A 412 -2.65 -8.46 -7.21
C ALA A 412 -2.38 -8.34 -5.70
N TYR A 413 -2.19 -7.11 -5.19
CA TYR A 413 -1.95 -6.85 -3.77
C TYR A 413 -3.16 -7.27 -2.92
N GLU A 414 -2.95 -7.92 -1.79
CA GLU A 414 -4.05 -8.47 -0.99
C GLU A 414 -4.75 -7.40 -0.14
N GLN A 415 -6.04 -7.16 -0.38
CA GLN A 415 -6.87 -6.28 0.44
C GLN A 415 -8.32 -6.76 0.43
N TRP A 416 -8.87 -6.95 1.62
CA TRP A 416 -10.20 -7.50 1.84
C TRP A 416 -11.17 -6.40 2.30
N MET A 417 -12.46 -6.63 2.06
CA MET A 417 -13.51 -5.65 2.33
C MET A 417 -14.76 -6.34 2.89
N ALA A 418 -15.66 -5.54 3.47
CA ALA A 418 -17.00 -5.96 3.82
C ALA A 418 -18.01 -5.24 2.91
N TRP A 419 -18.86 -5.99 2.23
CA TRP A 419 -19.88 -5.41 1.37
C TRP A 419 -21.18 -5.09 2.12
N GLY A 420 -21.57 -5.96 3.06
CA GLY A 420 -22.80 -5.84 3.85
C GLY A 420 -23.76 -7.01 3.67
N ASP A 421 -24.54 -7.26 4.74
CA ASP A 421 -25.57 -8.32 4.79
C ASP A 421 -26.77 -7.94 3.93
N THR A 422 -26.63 -8.10 2.62
CA THR A 422 -27.65 -7.76 1.64
C THR A 422 -28.01 -8.98 0.80
N GLU A 423 -29.30 -9.16 0.55
CA GLU A 423 -29.77 -10.14 -0.44
C GLU A 423 -29.70 -9.51 -1.83
N PHE A 424 -29.18 -10.25 -2.80
CA PHE A 424 -29.20 -9.80 -4.19
C PHE A 424 -30.63 -9.79 -4.74
N LYS A 425 -31.00 -8.66 -5.35
CA LYS A 425 -32.28 -8.51 -6.04
C LYS A 425 -32.13 -8.96 -7.48
N GLY A 426 -32.75 -10.07 -7.83
CA GLY A 426 -32.78 -10.61 -9.19
C GLY A 426 -31.61 -11.52 -9.55
N ARG A 427 -31.51 -11.86 -10.84
CA ARG A 427 -30.52 -12.78 -11.37
C ARG A 427 -29.09 -12.23 -11.21
N ILE A 428 -28.19 -13.10 -10.77
CA ILE A 428 -26.76 -12.82 -10.69
C ILE A 428 -26.18 -12.75 -12.10
N ALA A 429 -25.77 -11.55 -12.50
CA ALA A 429 -25.13 -11.30 -13.79
C ALA A 429 -23.63 -11.57 -13.75
N ARG A 430 -22.97 -11.31 -12.62
CA ARG A 430 -21.56 -11.64 -12.42
C ARG A 430 -21.23 -11.86 -10.94
N LEU A 431 -20.46 -12.90 -10.62
CA LEU A 431 -20.05 -13.18 -9.25
C LEU A 431 -18.80 -14.07 -9.23
N GLY A 432 -17.92 -13.84 -8.27
CA GLY A 432 -16.86 -14.77 -7.87
C GLY A 432 -17.18 -15.40 -6.52
N ILE A 433 -16.87 -16.68 -6.35
CA ILE A 433 -16.81 -17.36 -5.06
C ILE A 433 -15.35 -17.74 -4.83
N ASN A 434 -14.77 -17.29 -3.71
CA ASN A 434 -13.39 -17.55 -3.33
C ASN A 434 -13.37 -18.47 -2.09
N PHE A 435 -13.06 -19.74 -2.31
CA PHE A 435 -13.09 -20.74 -1.24
C PHE A 435 -11.92 -20.52 -0.28
N GLY A 436 -12.22 -20.49 1.02
CA GLY A 436 -11.23 -20.30 2.08
C GLY A 436 -10.66 -18.88 2.20
N ALA A 437 -11.12 -17.92 1.40
CA ALA A 437 -10.68 -16.54 1.51
C ALA A 437 -11.03 -15.94 2.88
N PRO A 438 -10.24 -14.97 3.39
CA PRO A 438 -10.49 -14.35 4.68
C PRO A 438 -11.49 -13.17 4.61
N GLY A 439 -12.08 -12.91 3.44
CA GLY A 439 -13.11 -11.89 3.24
C GLY A 439 -13.47 -11.64 1.79
N ASP A 440 -14.49 -10.81 1.58
CA ASP A 440 -14.93 -10.40 0.24
C ASP A 440 -13.87 -9.52 -0.44
N ARG A 441 -13.96 -9.43 -1.76
CA ARG A 441 -13.13 -8.55 -2.55
C ARG A 441 -13.74 -8.14 -3.88
N MET A 442 -13.57 -6.86 -4.24
CA MET A 442 -13.91 -6.35 -5.57
C MET A 442 -12.68 -6.29 -6.48
N THR A 443 -12.84 -6.70 -7.73
CA THR A 443 -11.86 -6.47 -8.81
C THR A 443 -12.02 -5.07 -9.41
N ASP A 444 -10.99 -4.59 -10.10
CA ASP A 444 -11.05 -3.33 -10.85
C ASP A 444 -12.11 -3.35 -11.96
N SER A 445 -12.46 -4.54 -12.45
CA SER A 445 -13.49 -4.77 -13.46
C SER A 445 -14.93 -4.77 -12.91
N GLY A 446 -15.09 -4.65 -11.59
CA GLY A 446 -16.38 -4.70 -10.90
C GLY A 446 -16.92 -6.12 -10.68
N MET A 447 -16.08 -7.16 -10.73
CA MET A 447 -16.43 -8.50 -10.24
C MET A 447 -16.30 -8.56 -8.71
N LEU A 448 -17.39 -8.86 -8.03
CA LEU A 448 -17.41 -9.13 -6.59
C LEU A 448 -17.08 -10.61 -6.33
N TRP A 449 -16.01 -10.86 -5.59
CA TRP A 449 -15.66 -12.17 -5.07
C TRP A 449 -16.10 -12.27 -3.61
N LEU A 450 -16.98 -13.23 -3.33
CA LEU A 450 -17.44 -13.54 -1.97
C LEU A 450 -16.53 -14.57 -1.32
N ASP A 451 -16.25 -14.42 -0.04
CA ASP A 451 -15.59 -15.49 0.72
C ASP A 451 -16.54 -16.65 1.01
N TYR A 452 -16.04 -17.89 0.89
CA TYR A 452 -16.81 -19.07 1.30
C TYR A 452 -15.95 -20.10 2.05
N PRO A 453 -16.35 -20.54 3.25
CA PRO A 453 -17.45 -19.99 4.07
C PRO A 453 -17.21 -18.52 4.42
N SER A 454 -18.28 -17.74 4.63
CA SER A 454 -18.12 -16.32 4.95
C SER A 454 -17.61 -16.11 6.38
N VAL A 455 -16.45 -15.47 6.50
CA VAL A 455 -15.70 -15.25 7.75
C VAL A 455 -15.13 -13.83 7.86
N GLY A 456 -15.01 -13.09 6.75
CA GLY A 456 -14.33 -11.79 6.69
C GLY A 456 -15.16 -10.58 7.10
N GLY A 457 -16.44 -10.77 7.40
CA GLY A 457 -17.35 -9.72 7.83
C GLY A 457 -18.71 -9.81 7.14
N PRO A 458 -19.54 -8.77 7.25
CA PRO A 458 -20.82 -8.70 6.56
C PRO A 458 -20.67 -8.88 5.05
N SER A 459 -21.32 -9.91 4.50
CA SER A 459 -21.19 -10.36 3.12
C SER A 459 -22.57 -10.70 2.54
N PRO A 460 -22.81 -10.46 1.24
CA PRO A 460 -24.05 -10.82 0.59
C PRO A 460 -24.41 -12.30 0.73
N SER A 461 -25.69 -12.56 0.97
CA SER A 461 -26.18 -13.93 1.06
C SER A 461 -26.36 -14.54 -0.34
N VAL A 462 -25.48 -15.49 -0.68
CA VAL A 462 -25.63 -16.38 -1.84
C VAL A 462 -25.77 -17.80 -1.34
N SER A 463 -26.88 -18.45 -1.70
CA SER A 463 -27.12 -19.84 -1.35
C SER A 463 -26.14 -20.73 -2.12
N LEU A 464 -25.26 -21.39 -1.36
CA LEU A 464 -24.22 -22.27 -1.89
C LEU A 464 -24.18 -23.57 -1.08
N ASP A 465 -24.41 -24.69 -1.76
CA ASP A 465 -24.40 -26.02 -1.19
C ASP A 465 -23.17 -26.80 -1.62
N VAL A 466 -22.25 -27.06 -0.68
CA VAL A 466 -21.12 -27.97 -0.88
C VAL A 466 -21.39 -29.31 -0.21
N SER A 467 -21.09 -30.40 -0.92
CA SER A 467 -21.07 -31.77 -0.40
C SER A 467 -19.74 -32.46 -0.75
N PRO A 468 -19.18 -33.30 0.14
CA PRO A 468 -19.63 -33.52 1.52
C PRO A 468 -19.38 -32.29 2.40
N LYS A 469 -20.15 -32.13 3.47
CA LYS A 469 -19.97 -31.03 4.44
C LYS A 469 -18.63 -31.08 5.18
N SER A 470 -17.93 -32.22 5.11
CA SER A 470 -16.57 -32.39 5.63
C SER A 470 -15.47 -31.81 4.73
N SER A 471 -15.81 -31.22 3.58
CA SER A 471 -14.85 -30.57 2.69
C SER A 471 -14.10 -29.46 3.43
N ALA A 472 -12.77 -29.43 3.31
CA ALA A 472 -11.91 -28.56 4.11
C ALA A 472 -11.44 -27.36 3.29
N SER A 473 -11.60 -26.15 3.84
CA SER A 473 -11.05 -24.92 3.25
C SER A 473 -9.66 -24.61 3.81
N TYR A 474 -8.83 -23.94 3.02
CA TYR A 474 -7.50 -23.47 3.42
C TYR A 474 -7.25 -22.06 2.90
N TYR A 475 -6.33 -21.38 3.57
CA TYR A 475 -5.86 -20.04 3.20
C TYR A 475 -4.34 -19.94 3.34
N HIS A 476 -3.72 -19.34 2.34
CA HIS A 476 -2.38 -18.80 2.40
C HIS A 476 -2.41 -17.35 1.94
N HIS A 477 -1.48 -16.53 2.42
CA HIS A 477 -1.33 -15.18 1.88
C HIS A 477 -0.86 -15.27 0.43
N SER A 478 -1.45 -14.46 -0.45
CA SER A 478 -1.13 -14.36 -1.88
C SER A 478 0.34 -14.07 -2.19
N LEU A 479 1.11 -13.51 -1.25
CA LEU A 479 2.57 -13.33 -1.36
C LEU A 479 3.33 -14.65 -1.55
N TRP A 480 2.72 -15.79 -1.21
CA TRP A 480 3.32 -17.11 -1.43
C TRP A 480 3.01 -17.70 -2.81
N SER A 481 2.17 -17.03 -3.61
CA SER A 481 1.91 -17.42 -4.99
C SER A 481 3.17 -17.28 -5.85
N LYS A 482 3.36 -18.23 -6.76
CA LYS A 482 4.52 -18.33 -7.65
C LYS A 482 4.15 -18.01 -9.11
N GLY A 483 3.06 -17.29 -9.33
CA GLY A 483 2.55 -16.90 -10.65
C GLY A 483 1.55 -17.90 -11.23
N GLY A 484 1.39 -17.92 -12.56
CA GLY A 484 0.35 -18.70 -13.24
C GLY A 484 -0.83 -17.82 -13.65
N ASP A 485 -1.97 -18.46 -13.95
CA ASP A 485 -3.19 -17.78 -14.37
C ASP A 485 -4.04 -17.32 -13.17
N GLY A 486 -4.89 -16.32 -13.39
CA GLY A 486 -5.83 -15.82 -12.39
C GLY A 486 -5.18 -14.94 -11.32
N MET A 487 -6.00 -14.40 -10.42
CA MET A 487 -5.53 -13.50 -9.37
C MET A 487 -4.83 -14.26 -8.25
N PRO A 488 -3.66 -13.81 -7.76
CA PRO A 488 -2.94 -14.47 -6.67
C PRO A 488 -3.76 -14.64 -5.40
N TRP A 489 -4.60 -13.67 -5.04
CA TRP A 489 -5.46 -13.73 -3.85
C TRP A 489 -6.72 -14.59 -4.03
N VAL A 490 -7.09 -14.97 -5.27
CA VAL A 490 -8.10 -16.02 -5.52
C VAL A 490 -7.46 -17.39 -5.38
N THR A 491 -6.27 -17.57 -5.95
CA THR A 491 -5.61 -18.89 -6.02
C THR A 491 -4.80 -19.25 -4.77
N ALA A 492 -4.61 -18.32 -3.83
CA ALA A 492 -3.90 -18.58 -2.58
C ALA A 492 -4.78 -19.24 -1.50
N SER A 493 -6.09 -19.30 -1.72
CA SER A 493 -7.04 -20.04 -0.91
C SER A 493 -7.75 -21.12 -1.75
N GLY A 494 -8.43 -22.03 -1.08
CA GLY A 494 -9.29 -22.98 -1.76
C GLY A 494 -9.98 -23.96 -0.83
N MET A 495 -10.62 -24.94 -1.44
CA MET A 495 -11.28 -26.06 -0.78
C MET A 495 -10.81 -27.38 -1.35
N THR A 496 -10.69 -28.38 -0.48
CA THR A 496 -10.31 -29.75 -0.81
C THR A 496 -11.44 -30.73 -0.51
N GLY A 497 -11.58 -31.75 -1.35
CA GLY A 497 -12.49 -32.87 -1.13
C GLY A 497 -13.96 -32.60 -1.44
N ALA A 498 -14.29 -31.48 -2.09
CA ALA A 498 -15.64 -31.23 -2.58
C ALA A 498 -15.99 -32.18 -3.74
N GLU A 499 -17.17 -32.78 -3.68
CA GLU A 499 -17.74 -33.70 -4.68
C GLU A 499 -18.90 -33.06 -5.44
N ARG A 500 -19.66 -32.18 -4.79
CA ARG A 500 -20.73 -31.40 -5.41
C ARG A 500 -20.71 -29.98 -4.90
N ILE A 501 -20.88 -29.02 -5.80
CA ILE A 501 -21.06 -27.60 -5.48
C ILE A 501 -22.26 -27.09 -6.28
N SER A 502 -23.27 -26.56 -5.59
CA SER A 502 -24.43 -25.92 -6.22
C SER A 502 -24.48 -24.45 -5.82
N VAL A 503 -24.52 -23.54 -6.79
CA VAL A 503 -24.60 -22.08 -6.57
C VAL A 503 -25.92 -21.55 -7.08
N GLU A 504 -26.72 -20.92 -6.23
CA GLU A 504 -27.98 -20.28 -6.62
C GLU A 504 -27.70 -18.94 -7.31
N LEU A 505 -27.98 -18.86 -8.61
CA LEU A 505 -27.80 -17.62 -9.41
C LEU A 505 -29.09 -16.81 -9.55
N VAL A 506 -30.22 -17.33 -9.06
CA VAL A 506 -31.51 -16.63 -9.02
C VAL A 506 -32.11 -16.83 -7.63
N PRO A 507 -32.00 -15.84 -6.73
CA PRO A 507 -32.56 -15.92 -5.37
C PRO A 507 -34.08 -16.19 -5.37
N VAL A 508 -34.56 -17.14 -4.55
CA VAL A 508 -36.00 -17.51 -4.45
C VAL A 508 -36.88 -16.28 -4.22
N ALA A 509 -36.44 -15.38 -3.34
CA ALA A 509 -37.18 -14.21 -2.91
C ALA A 509 -37.42 -13.19 -4.03
N TYR A 510 -36.66 -13.27 -5.12
CA TYR A 510 -36.70 -12.31 -6.23
C TYR A 510 -36.92 -12.99 -7.58
N ALA A 511 -37.74 -14.05 -7.58
CA ALA A 511 -38.19 -14.70 -8.80
C ALA A 511 -39.11 -13.76 -9.62
N GLY A 512 -38.50 -12.84 -10.38
CA GLY A 512 -39.16 -12.07 -11.42
C GLY A 512 -39.59 -12.96 -12.61
N ALA A 513 -40.06 -12.33 -13.69
CA ALA A 513 -40.52 -13.03 -14.89
C ALA A 513 -39.45 -13.93 -15.56
N ASP A 514 -38.17 -13.72 -15.25
CA ASP A 514 -36.99 -14.38 -15.80
C ASP A 514 -36.44 -15.52 -14.92
N ALA A 515 -37.07 -15.82 -13.79
CA ALA A 515 -36.55 -16.79 -12.81
C ALA A 515 -36.46 -18.24 -13.34
N ASN A 516 -37.26 -18.55 -14.36
CA ASN A 516 -37.29 -19.85 -15.02
C ASN A 516 -36.48 -19.87 -16.33
N ASP A 517 -35.89 -18.74 -16.72
CA ASP A 517 -35.12 -18.66 -17.96
C ASP A 517 -33.83 -19.47 -17.84
N ILE A 518 -33.56 -20.25 -18.87
CA ILE A 518 -32.29 -20.96 -19.03
C ILE A 518 -31.41 -20.12 -19.93
N VAL A 519 -30.47 -19.41 -19.32
CA VAL A 519 -29.60 -18.44 -19.99
C VAL A 519 -28.15 -18.94 -20.02
N PRO A 520 -27.35 -18.55 -21.03
CA PRO A 520 -25.96 -18.94 -21.11
C PRO A 520 -25.08 -18.14 -20.14
N TYR A 521 -24.16 -18.83 -19.47
CA TYR A 521 -23.10 -18.25 -18.64
C TYR A 521 -21.73 -18.70 -19.14
N THR A 522 -20.75 -17.81 -19.00
CA THR A 522 -19.34 -18.16 -18.93
C THR A 522 -19.00 -18.51 -17.48
N VAL A 523 -18.46 -19.70 -17.26
CA VAL A 523 -18.00 -20.20 -15.95
C VAL A 523 -16.49 -20.37 -15.99
N ARG A 524 -15.77 -19.79 -15.03
CA ARG A 524 -14.33 -20.03 -14.85
C ARG A 524 -14.06 -20.71 -13.54
N LEU A 525 -13.24 -21.76 -13.58
CA LEU A 525 -12.80 -22.50 -12.41
C LEU A 525 -11.32 -22.19 -12.15
N HIS A 526 -11.02 -21.77 -10.92
CA HIS A 526 -9.68 -21.35 -10.49
C HIS A 526 -9.07 -22.43 -9.61
N PHE A 527 -7.80 -22.74 -9.83
CA PHE A 527 -7.08 -23.78 -9.11
C PHE A 527 -5.66 -23.33 -8.78
N ALA A 528 -5.14 -23.77 -7.64
CA ALA A 528 -3.72 -23.90 -7.39
C ALA A 528 -3.48 -25.03 -6.41
N GLU A 529 -2.37 -25.75 -6.59
CA GLU A 529 -1.97 -26.80 -5.66
C GLU A 529 -1.06 -26.21 -4.57
N PRO A 530 -1.48 -26.14 -3.30
CA PRO A 530 -0.65 -25.61 -2.22
C PRO A 530 0.35 -26.66 -1.68
N GLU A 531 -0.01 -27.94 -1.78
CA GLU A 531 0.75 -29.03 -1.15
C GLU A 531 1.93 -29.48 -2.02
N GLN A 532 2.81 -30.27 -1.41
CA GLN A 532 3.94 -30.89 -2.09
C GLN A 532 3.51 -32.22 -2.73
N VAL A 533 2.59 -32.15 -3.69
CA VAL A 533 2.15 -33.30 -4.48
C VAL A 533 2.80 -33.29 -5.87
N ARG A 534 3.10 -34.48 -6.37
CA ARG A 534 3.67 -34.67 -7.71
C ARG A 534 2.56 -34.82 -8.75
N PRO A 535 2.84 -34.54 -10.03
CA PRO A 535 1.92 -34.86 -11.11
C PRO A 535 1.44 -36.32 -11.03
N GLY A 536 0.12 -36.52 -11.17
CA GLY A 536 -0.55 -37.81 -11.07
C GLY A 536 -1.02 -38.19 -9.66
N GLU A 537 -0.56 -37.54 -8.60
CA GLU A 537 -0.99 -37.86 -7.22
C GLU A 537 -2.39 -37.30 -6.91
N ARG A 538 -2.73 -36.13 -7.47
CA ARG A 538 -4.06 -35.53 -7.41
C ARG A 538 -4.65 -35.39 -8.81
N VAL A 539 -5.65 -36.21 -9.12
CA VAL A 539 -6.33 -36.25 -10.42
C VAL A 539 -7.83 -36.38 -10.21
N PHE A 540 -8.61 -35.51 -10.86
CA PHE A 540 -10.06 -35.51 -10.76
C PHE A 540 -10.73 -35.02 -12.03
N GLY A 541 -11.97 -35.45 -12.25
CA GLY A 541 -12.85 -34.92 -13.29
C GLY A 541 -13.79 -33.86 -12.75
N ILE A 542 -14.33 -33.01 -13.63
CA ILE A 542 -15.35 -32.01 -13.33
C ILE A 542 -16.43 -32.07 -14.40
N SER A 543 -17.68 -32.12 -13.97
CA SER A 543 -18.87 -31.92 -14.79
C SER A 543 -19.57 -30.64 -14.37
N ILE A 544 -20.10 -29.89 -15.35
CA ILE A 544 -20.93 -28.71 -15.14
C ILE A 544 -22.29 -28.99 -15.77
N GLN A 545 -23.38 -28.83 -15.01
CA GLN A 545 -24.74 -29.18 -15.45
C GLN A 545 -24.83 -30.62 -16.02
N GLY A 546 -24.15 -31.57 -15.38
CA GLY A 546 -24.12 -32.98 -15.79
C GLY A 546 -23.29 -33.28 -17.04
N LYS A 547 -22.66 -32.28 -17.68
CA LYS A 547 -21.73 -32.47 -18.80
C LYS A 547 -20.30 -32.47 -18.30
N GLU A 548 -19.56 -33.54 -18.56
CA GLU A 548 -18.12 -33.60 -18.27
C GLU A 548 -17.38 -32.53 -19.08
N VAL A 549 -16.66 -31.65 -18.36
CA VAL A 549 -15.84 -30.57 -18.94
C VAL A 549 -14.35 -30.79 -18.74
N LEU A 550 -13.97 -31.60 -17.76
CA LEU A 550 -12.60 -32.06 -17.50
C LEU A 550 -12.66 -33.52 -17.02
N SER A 551 -11.83 -34.42 -17.55
CA SER A 551 -11.85 -35.85 -17.16
C SER A 551 -10.71 -36.25 -16.23
N ASP A 552 -9.48 -35.83 -16.52
CA ASP A 552 -8.24 -36.25 -15.83
C ASP A 552 -7.39 -35.04 -15.47
N PHE A 553 -8.01 -34.09 -14.76
CA PHE A 553 -7.37 -32.82 -14.46
C PHE A 553 -6.37 -32.96 -13.32
N ASP A 554 -5.14 -32.53 -13.59
CA ASP A 554 -4.02 -32.45 -12.67
C ASP A 554 -3.52 -31.01 -12.64
N VAL A 555 -3.72 -30.35 -11.50
CA VAL A 555 -3.39 -28.94 -11.32
C VAL A 555 -1.88 -28.70 -11.41
N VAL A 556 -1.04 -29.56 -10.83
CA VAL A 556 0.42 -29.40 -10.85
C VAL A 556 0.96 -29.51 -12.26
N LYS A 557 0.46 -30.50 -13.02
CA LYS A 557 0.83 -30.69 -14.43
C LYS A 557 0.38 -29.50 -15.28
N ALA A 558 -0.83 -28.99 -15.05
CA ALA A 558 -1.36 -27.85 -15.80
C ALA A 558 -0.64 -26.53 -15.46
N ALA A 559 -0.29 -26.30 -14.19
CA ALA A 559 0.32 -25.06 -13.70
C ALA A 559 1.85 -25.02 -13.90
N GLY A 560 2.47 -26.18 -14.12
CA GLY A 560 3.93 -26.34 -14.14
C GLY A 560 4.56 -26.30 -12.75
N GLY A 561 3.81 -26.59 -11.69
CA GLY A 561 4.30 -26.63 -10.31
C GLY A 561 3.28 -26.18 -9.26
N ARG A 562 3.62 -26.39 -7.98
CA ARG A 562 2.80 -25.95 -6.83
C ARG A 562 2.79 -24.42 -6.68
N MET A 563 1.78 -23.91 -5.97
CA MET A 563 1.54 -22.49 -5.71
C MET A 563 1.43 -21.66 -6.99
N ARG A 564 0.97 -22.27 -8.08
CA ARG A 564 0.78 -21.61 -9.36
C ARG A 564 -0.68 -21.74 -9.80
N GLY A 565 -1.26 -20.62 -10.20
CA GLY A 565 -2.66 -20.55 -10.59
C GLY A 565 -2.91 -21.18 -11.96
N VAL A 566 -4.09 -21.80 -12.13
CA VAL A 566 -4.64 -22.27 -13.40
C VAL A 566 -6.11 -21.87 -13.45
N VAL A 567 -6.54 -21.33 -14.59
CA VAL A 567 -7.95 -20.98 -14.83
C VAL A 567 -8.47 -21.78 -16.02
N LYS A 568 -9.65 -22.40 -15.86
CA LYS A 568 -10.37 -23.10 -16.93
C LYS A 568 -11.69 -22.41 -17.21
N GLU A 569 -11.86 -21.91 -18.43
CA GLU A 569 -13.04 -21.18 -18.89
C GLU A 569 -13.95 -22.09 -19.72
N PHE A 570 -15.25 -22.03 -19.42
CA PHE A 570 -16.30 -22.75 -20.13
C PHE A 570 -17.44 -21.78 -20.49
N LYS A 571 -17.73 -21.62 -21.78
CA LYS A 571 -18.76 -20.70 -22.29
C LYS A 571 -20.06 -21.43 -22.63
N GLY A 572 -21.15 -20.66 -22.71
CA GLY A 572 -22.45 -21.15 -23.13
C GLY A 572 -23.08 -22.14 -22.17
N ILE A 573 -22.66 -22.16 -20.89
CA ILE A 573 -23.22 -23.04 -19.87
C ILE A 573 -24.65 -22.61 -19.61
N LYS A 574 -25.60 -23.49 -19.92
CA LYS A 574 -27.02 -23.21 -19.78
C LYS A 574 -27.44 -23.38 -18.31
N VAL A 575 -27.68 -22.27 -17.65
CA VAL A 575 -28.06 -22.23 -16.23
C VAL A 575 -29.47 -21.70 -16.10
N GLY A 576 -30.32 -22.45 -15.39
CA GLY A 576 -31.63 -21.96 -14.95
C GLY A 576 -31.47 -21.17 -13.65
N ARG A 577 -31.77 -21.85 -12.54
CA ARG A 577 -31.72 -21.28 -11.18
C ARG A 577 -30.41 -21.57 -10.44
N THR A 578 -29.89 -22.79 -10.57
CA THR A 578 -28.65 -23.24 -9.92
C THR A 578 -27.61 -23.59 -10.97
N LEU A 579 -26.36 -23.21 -10.69
CA LEU A 579 -25.18 -23.75 -11.36
C LEU A 579 -24.68 -24.95 -10.55
N ASP A 580 -24.75 -26.14 -11.13
CA ASP A 580 -24.32 -27.39 -10.48
C ASP A 580 -22.98 -27.88 -11.05
N LEU A 581 -22.01 -28.09 -10.16
CA LEU A 581 -20.72 -28.72 -10.42
C LEU A 581 -20.67 -30.07 -9.70
N GLU A 582 -20.21 -31.10 -10.41
CA GLU A 582 -19.88 -32.41 -9.86
C GLU A 582 -18.40 -32.68 -10.08
N ILE A 583 -17.70 -33.09 -9.02
CA ILE A 583 -16.26 -33.31 -9.04
C ILE A 583 -15.99 -34.77 -8.65
N THR A 584 -15.39 -35.51 -9.57
CA THR A 584 -15.13 -36.95 -9.39
C THR A 584 -13.65 -37.18 -9.16
N ALA A 585 -13.26 -37.45 -7.90
CA ALA A 585 -11.88 -37.78 -7.57
C ALA A 585 -11.47 -39.13 -8.16
N LYS A 586 -10.32 -39.18 -8.84
CA LYS A 586 -9.70 -40.42 -9.36
C LYS A 586 -8.48 -40.83 -8.53
N SER A 587 -7.69 -39.84 -8.09
CA SER A 587 -6.58 -40.00 -7.15
C SER A 587 -6.45 -38.74 -6.31
N GLY A 588 -6.24 -38.88 -4.99
CA GLY A 588 -6.22 -37.75 -4.07
C GLY A 588 -7.57 -37.04 -3.94
N ALA A 589 -7.70 -36.13 -2.97
CA ALA A 589 -8.90 -35.30 -2.85
C ALA A 589 -8.95 -34.26 -3.99
N SER A 590 -10.13 -33.86 -4.46
CA SER A 590 -10.25 -32.73 -5.38
C SER A 590 -9.76 -31.43 -4.75
N ILE A 591 -9.47 -30.41 -5.57
CA ILE A 591 -9.14 -29.06 -5.10
C ILE A 591 -9.76 -28.01 -6.02
N LEU A 592 -10.24 -26.91 -5.45
CA LEU A 592 -10.81 -25.78 -6.19
C LEU A 592 -10.59 -24.49 -5.37
N SER A 593 -10.01 -23.47 -5.99
CA SER A 593 -9.77 -22.17 -5.35
C SER A 593 -10.98 -21.24 -5.47
N GLY A 594 -11.63 -21.20 -6.64
CA GLY A 594 -12.77 -20.33 -6.82
C GLY A 594 -13.57 -20.60 -8.09
N ILE A 595 -14.78 -20.04 -8.12
CA ILE A 595 -15.72 -20.11 -9.24
C ILE A 595 -16.07 -18.68 -9.64
N GLU A 596 -15.82 -18.32 -10.90
CA GLU A 596 -16.31 -17.08 -11.49
C GLU A 596 -17.48 -17.40 -12.42
N VAL A 597 -18.57 -16.65 -12.31
CA VAL A 597 -19.72 -16.73 -13.21
C VAL A 597 -19.97 -15.38 -13.85
N LEU A 598 -20.24 -15.38 -15.16
CA LEU A 598 -20.60 -14.21 -15.94
C LEU A 598 -21.74 -14.57 -16.90
N LEU A 599 -22.87 -13.88 -16.78
CA LEU A 599 -24.00 -13.99 -17.68
C LEU A 599 -23.59 -13.52 -19.07
N GLU A 600 -23.83 -14.35 -20.09
CA GLU A 600 -23.54 -14.00 -21.47
C GLU A 600 -24.68 -13.14 -22.02
N THR A 601 -24.34 -11.95 -22.53
CA THR A 601 -25.31 -11.13 -23.26
C THR A 601 -25.57 -11.76 -24.64
N PRO A 602 -26.83 -11.80 -25.11
CA PRO A 602 -27.21 -12.35 -26.41
C PRO A 602 -26.43 -11.80 -27.62
#